data_AF-A0A4S4KBV4-F1
#
_entry.id   AF-A0A4S4KBV4-F1
#
_cell.length_a   1.000
_cell.length_b   1.000
_cell.length_c   1.000
_cell.angle_alpha   90.00
_cell.angle_beta   90.00
_cell.angle_gamma   90.00
#
_symmetry.space_group_name_H-M   'P 1'
#
loop_
_entity.id
_entity.type
_entity.pdbx_description
1 polymer ?
#
loop_
_entity_poly.entity_id
_entity_poly.type
_entity_poly.pdbx_seq_one_letter_code
_entity_poly.pdbx_strand_id
1 'polypeptide(L)'
;MKVVVEVQQWVQRMRGRHKWVPILYHYEIADNSAKRNSDWGHLVFADMSLTRFLLVLCVGSDHCPNGHSFSTDFNALAKSHAHRFMSLLHYLYSGPGDRQFETRWVRATYATTSSPLDPAFLDHNEHVTSTRRSSPRIYHVDTNNFRPSLTEGELERIDNTIRQSRSWTLPPRSVRNEVKGSNGLPKGNTVPRLFAQKPPDECACCGKVRDEPMRQCSDCKLVRYCSRRWSVS
;
A
#
# COMPACT_ATOMS: atom_id res chain seq x y z
N MET A 1 -5.11 -5.79 13.05
CA MET A 1 -4.49 -7.07 12.64
C MET A 1 -5.47 -8.16 12.22
N LYS A 2 -6.65 -8.34 12.85
CA LYS A 2 -7.63 -9.40 12.50
C LYS A 2 -7.99 -9.45 11.00
N VAL A 3 -8.36 -8.31 10.41
CA VAL A 3 -8.75 -8.22 8.98
C VAL A 3 -7.62 -8.63 8.04
N VAL A 4 -6.35 -8.34 8.39
CA VAL A 4 -5.19 -8.73 7.56
C VAL A 4 -5.06 -10.25 7.50
N VAL A 5 -5.20 -10.92 8.65
CA VAL A 5 -5.16 -12.39 8.74
C VAL A 5 -6.33 -13.01 7.98
N GLU A 6 -7.54 -12.46 8.14
CA GLU A 6 -8.74 -12.93 7.45
C GLU A 6 -8.61 -12.80 5.93
N VAL A 7 -8.11 -11.66 5.44
CA VAL A 7 -7.85 -11.43 4.02
C VAL A 7 -6.82 -12.42 3.49
N GLN A 8 -5.69 -12.59 4.18
CA GLN A 8 -4.65 -13.53 3.75
C GLN A 8 -5.19 -14.97 3.66
N GLN A 9 -5.88 -15.43 4.70
CA GLN A 9 -6.49 -16.77 4.71
C GLN A 9 -7.56 -16.92 3.64
N TRP A 10 -8.32 -15.85 3.35
CA TRP A 10 -9.31 -15.86 2.28
C TRP A 10 -8.63 -16.01 0.91
N VAL A 11 -7.60 -15.22 0.61
CA VAL A 11 -6.84 -15.33 -0.65
C VAL A 11 -6.22 -16.72 -0.80
N GLN A 12 -5.68 -17.30 0.27
CA GLN A 12 -5.11 -18.64 0.25
C GLN A 12 -6.15 -19.75 0.03
N ARG A 13 -7.38 -19.58 0.53
CA ARG A 13 -8.48 -20.53 0.35
C ARG A 13 -9.08 -20.48 -1.06
N MET A 14 -9.04 -19.32 -1.70
CA MET A 14 -9.50 -19.15 -3.08
C MET A 14 -8.55 -19.89 -4.02
N ARG A 15 -8.85 -21.18 -4.27
CA ARG A 15 -8.15 -22.05 -5.22
C ARG A 15 -8.43 -21.61 -6.66
N GLY A 16 -7.77 -20.54 -7.10
CA GLY A 16 -7.73 -20.13 -8.50
C GLY A 16 -6.67 -20.91 -9.28
N ARG A 17 -6.72 -20.83 -10.62
CA ARG A 17 -5.64 -21.29 -11.53
C ARG A 17 -4.30 -20.59 -11.27
N HIS A 18 -4.33 -19.46 -10.57
CA HIS A 18 -3.19 -18.61 -10.34
C HIS A 18 -2.94 -18.39 -8.85
N LYS A 19 -1.67 -18.44 -8.46
CA LYS A 19 -1.24 -18.34 -7.06
C LYS A 19 -0.84 -16.90 -6.75
N TRP A 20 -1.54 -16.29 -5.81
CA TRP A 20 -1.19 -15.00 -5.22
C TRP A 20 -0.37 -15.20 -3.96
N VAL A 21 0.76 -14.51 -3.86
CA VAL A 21 1.69 -14.60 -2.71
C VAL A 21 1.74 -13.25 -2.01
N PRO A 22 1.49 -13.16 -0.70
CA PRO A 22 1.67 -11.92 0.02
C PRO A 22 3.18 -11.59 0.09
N ILE A 23 3.55 -10.38 -0.31
CA ILE A 23 4.95 -9.94 -0.37
C ILE A 23 5.27 -8.76 0.54
N LEU A 24 4.27 -7.94 0.89
CA LEU A 24 4.45 -6.77 1.76
C LEU A 24 3.26 -6.61 2.71
N TYR A 25 3.58 -6.23 3.94
CA TYR A 25 2.64 -5.96 5.02
C TYR A 25 2.97 -4.59 5.61
N HIS A 26 1.94 -3.78 5.88
CA HIS A 26 2.07 -2.46 6.50
C HIS A 26 3.24 -1.65 5.90
N TYR A 27 3.20 -1.46 4.58
CA TYR A 27 4.32 -0.91 3.83
C TYR A 27 4.14 0.60 3.60
N GLU A 28 5.26 1.28 3.45
CA GLU A 28 5.32 2.64 2.91
C GLU A 28 5.99 2.62 1.53
N ILE A 29 5.73 3.66 0.72
CA ILE A 29 6.28 3.76 -0.64
C ILE A 29 7.79 3.98 -0.64
N ALA A 30 8.29 4.74 0.34
CA ALA A 30 9.70 4.97 0.56
C ALA A 30 9.97 5.03 2.06
N ASP A 31 11.14 4.58 2.50
CA ASP A 31 11.48 4.51 3.92
C ASP A 31 11.35 5.89 4.62
N ASN A 32 10.65 5.92 5.75
CA ASN A 32 10.32 7.13 6.51
C ASN A 32 9.60 8.23 5.70
N SER A 33 8.79 7.83 4.71
CA SER A 33 7.93 8.75 3.95
C SER A 33 6.53 8.88 4.54
N ALA A 34 6.03 7.82 5.18
CA ALA A 34 4.69 7.79 5.74
C ALA A 34 4.59 8.63 7.02
N LYS A 35 3.63 9.56 7.06
CA LYS A 35 3.39 10.45 8.21
C LYS A 35 2.02 10.24 8.84
N ARG A 36 1.08 9.67 8.10
CA ARG A 36 -0.32 9.48 8.47
C ARG A 36 -0.77 8.08 8.13
N ASN A 37 -1.88 7.64 8.73
CA ASN A 37 -2.48 6.34 8.42
C ASN A 37 -2.83 6.20 6.92
N SER A 38 -3.15 7.30 6.24
CA SER A 38 -3.37 7.30 4.78
C SER A 38 -2.16 6.89 3.95
N ASP A 39 -0.95 7.09 4.48
CA ASP A 39 0.29 6.96 3.73
C ASP A 39 0.78 5.51 3.71
N TRP A 40 0.30 4.70 4.65
CA TRP A 40 0.62 3.28 4.77
C TRP A 40 -0.33 2.43 3.92
N GLY A 41 0.23 1.49 3.16
CA GLY A 41 -0.54 0.41 2.55
C GLY A 41 -0.55 -0.82 3.47
N HIS A 42 -1.60 -1.63 3.43
CA HIS A 42 -1.75 -2.71 4.42
C HIS A 42 -1.23 -4.07 3.94
N LEU A 43 -1.60 -4.49 2.73
CA LEU A 43 -1.23 -5.81 2.22
C LEU A 43 -1.04 -5.77 0.70
N VAL A 44 0.09 -6.31 0.24
CA VAL A 44 0.39 -6.49 -1.18
C VAL A 44 0.55 -7.97 -1.48
N PHE A 45 -0.17 -8.45 -2.48
CA PHE A 45 0.10 -9.73 -3.11
C PHE A 45 0.73 -9.50 -4.48
N ALA A 46 1.60 -10.42 -4.88
CA ALA A 46 2.11 -10.51 -6.23
C ALA A 46 1.78 -11.87 -6.82
N ASP A 47 1.67 -11.93 -8.13
CA ASP A 47 1.69 -13.20 -8.84
C ASP A 47 3.12 -13.77 -8.87
N MET A 48 3.26 -15.03 -9.27
CA MET A 48 4.58 -15.69 -9.36
C MET A 48 5.52 -15.05 -10.38
N SER A 49 5.00 -14.20 -11.28
CA SER A 49 5.80 -13.49 -12.27
C SER A 49 6.23 -12.10 -11.81
N LEU A 50 5.74 -11.59 -10.66
CA LEU A 50 5.98 -10.21 -10.22
C LEU A 50 5.56 -9.14 -11.26
N THR A 51 4.64 -9.46 -12.16
CA THR A 51 4.11 -8.52 -13.16
C THR A 51 2.74 -7.96 -12.79
N ARG A 52 2.06 -8.60 -11.82
CA ARG A 52 0.72 -8.23 -11.36
C ARG A 52 0.69 -8.13 -9.85
N PHE A 53 0.02 -7.11 -9.34
CA PHE A 53 -0.04 -6.84 -7.91
C PHE A 53 -1.47 -6.59 -7.45
N LEU A 54 -1.80 -7.08 -6.26
CA LEU A 54 -3.05 -6.82 -5.56
C LEU A 54 -2.77 -6.06 -4.27
N LEU A 55 -3.39 -4.90 -4.12
CA LEU A 55 -3.33 -4.07 -2.92
C LEU A 55 -4.66 -4.17 -2.17
N VAL A 56 -4.59 -4.52 -0.89
CA VAL A 56 -5.79 -4.58 -0.04
C VAL A 56 -5.62 -3.67 1.15
N LEU A 57 -6.42 -2.60 1.21
CA LEU A 57 -6.57 -1.80 2.40
C LEU A 57 -7.46 -2.54 3.41
N CYS A 58 -6.84 -3.10 4.43
CA CYS A 58 -7.53 -3.77 5.53
C CYS A 58 -8.02 -2.74 6.57
N VAL A 59 -9.30 -2.42 6.56
CA VAL A 59 -9.91 -1.42 7.45
C VAL A 59 -10.86 -2.11 8.44
N GLY A 60 -11.08 -1.52 9.61
CA GLY A 60 -11.89 -2.15 10.67
C GLY A 60 -13.39 -2.09 10.38
N SER A 61 -14.06 -1.13 11.01
CA SER A 61 -15.45 -0.76 10.73
C SER A 61 -15.51 0.15 9.50
N ASP A 62 -16.53 -0.02 8.67
CA ASP A 62 -16.89 0.87 7.58
C ASP A 62 -17.85 1.97 7.95
N HIS A 63 -18.26 2.03 9.22
CA HIS A 63 -19.13 3.05 9.77
C HIS A 63 -18.51 3.73 10.97
N CYS A 64 -18.78 5.03 11.13
CA CYS A 64 -18.48 5.75 12.36
C CYS A 64 -19.50 5.40 13.47
N PRO A 65 -19.23 5.75 14.74
CA PRO A 65 -20.18 5.55 15.83
C PRO A 65 -21.56 6.19 15.61
N ASN A 66 -21.63 7.23 14.77
CA ASN A 66 -22.85 7.94 14.40
C ASN A 66 -23.55 7.33 13.15
N GLY A 67 -23.07 6.21 12.63
CA GLY A 67 -23.69 5.49 11.50
C GLY A 67 -23.33 5.99 10.10
N HIS A 68 -22.44 6.97 9.94
CA HIS A 68 -21.98 7.40 8.61
C HIS A 68 -20.96 6.42 8.02
N SER A 69 -21.12 6.05 6.75
CA SER A 69 -20.21 5.15 6.03
C SER A 69 -18.93 5.85 5.56
N PHE A 70 -17.79 5.16 5.67
CA PHE A 70 -16.48 5.56 5.14
C PHE A 70 -16.19 4.94 3.75
N SER A 71 -17.16 4.29 3.13
CA SER A 71 -16.95 3.53 1.89
C SER A 71 -16.41 4.37 0.74
N THR A 72 -16.89 5.60 0.56
CA THR A 72 -16.39 6.56 -0.44
C THR A 72 -14.91 6.87 -0.22
N ASP A 73 -14.52 7.03 1.03
CA ASP A 73 -13.18 7.42 1.40
C ASP A 73 -12.18 6.28 1.27
N PHE A 74 -12.56 5.07 1.72
CA PHE A 74 -11.74 3.88 1.53
C PHE A 74 -11.55 3.59 0.04
N ASN A 75 -12.58 3.82 -0.79
CA ASN A 75 -12.50 3.74 -2.23
C ASN A 75 -11.50 4.75 -2.81
N ALA A 76 -11.55 6.01 -2.38
CA ALA A 76 -10.60 7.04 -2.80
C ALA A 76 -9.16 6.69 -2.39
N LEU A 77 -8.99 6.16 -1.17
CA LEU A 77 -7.69 5.75 -0.65
C LEU A 77 -7.13 4.55 -1.44
N ALA A 78 -7.93 3.51 -1.67
CA ALA A 78 -7.53 2.34 -2.47
C ALA A 78 -7.09 2.75 -3.87
N LYS A 79 -7.87 3.63 -4.52
CA LYS A 79 -7.52 4.20 -5.83
C LYS A 79 -6.17 4.94 -5.78
N SER A 80 -5.97 5.77 -4.77
CA SER A 80 -4.72 6.52 -4.65
C SER A 80 -3.51 5.61 -4.42
N HIS A 81 -3.67 4.54 -3.63
CA HIS A 81 -2.61 3.55 -3.40
C HIS A 81 -2.28 2.78 -4.68
N ALA A 82 -3.28 2.42 -5.51
CA ALA A 82 -3.03 1.79 -6.80
C ALA A 82 -2.15 2.65 -7.71
N HIS A 83 -2.49 3.93 -7.87
CA HIS A 83 -1.70 4.85 -8.69
C HIS A 83 -0.28 5.06 -8.13
N ARG A 84 -0.14 5.21 -6.82
CA ARG A 84 1.17 5.40 -6.16
C ARG A 84 2.07 4.19 -6.28
N PHE A 85 1.51 2.99 -6.07
CA PHE A 85 2.27 1.77 -6.25
C PHE A 85 2.64 1.54 -7.71
N MET A 86 1.74 1.83 -8.67
CA MET A 86 2.08 1.75 -10.09
C MET A 86 3.16 2.75 -10.49
N SER A 87 3.12 3.99 -9.98
CA SER A 87 4.20 4.97 -10.17
C SER A 87 5.54 4.47 -9.61
N LEU A 88 5.54 3.81 -8.45
CA LEU A 88 6.75 3.19 -7.88
C LEU A 88 7.28 2.08 -8.78
N LEU A 89 6.43 1.15 -9.20
CA LEU A 89 6.82 0.03 -10.07
C LEU A 89 7.35 0.55 -11.42
N HIS A 90 6.65 1.50 -12.05
CA HIS A 90 7.09 2.15 -13.29
C HIS A 90 8.46 2.80 -13.10
N TYR A 91 8.68 3.49 -11.98
CA TYR A 91 9.96 4.12 -11.70
C TYR A 91 11.09 3.09 -11.56
N LEU A 92 10.88 2.07 -10.72
CA LEU A 92 11.89 1.07 -10.42
C LEU A 92 12.27 0.22 -11.64
N TYR A 93 11.29 -0.16 -12.47
CA TYR A 93 11.49 -1.13 -13.55
C TYR A 93 11.69 -0.52 -14.95
N SER A 94 11.61 0.81 -15.09
CA SER A 94 11.93 1.50 -16.36
C SER A 94 13.40 1.92 -16.50
N GLY A 95 14.27 1.47 -15.59
CA GLY A 95 15.71 1.77 -15.63
C GLY A 95 16.49 0.99 -16.70
N PRO A 96 17.65 1.49 -17.18
CA PRO A 96 18.50 0.76 -18.10
C PRO A 96 19.12 -0.47 -17.42
N GLY A 97 18.94 -1.66 -18.02
CA GLY A 97 19.57 -2.92 -17.61
C GLY A 97 18.76 -4.17 -18.00
N ASP A 98 19.34 -5.36 -17.77
CA ASP A 98 18.76 -6.69 -18.08
C ASP A 98 17.53 -7.07 -17.24
N ARG A 99 17.02 -6.16 -16.40
CA ARG A 99 15.90 -6.39 -15.48
C ARG A 99 14.68 -5.56 -15.84
N GLN A 100 14.40 -5.48 -17.13
CA GLN A 100 13.21 -4.84 -17.66
C GLN A 100 11.99 -5.70 -17.27
N PHE A 101 11.44 -5.41 -16.09
CA PHE A 101 10.26 -6.08 -15.59
C PHE A 101 9.04 -5.28 -16.03
N GLU A 102 8.30 -5.80 -17.00
CA GLU A 102 7.08 -5.16 -17.45
C GLU A 102 5.97 -5.40 -16.41
N THR A 103 5.78 -4.42 -15.54
CA THR A 103 4.61 -4.40 -14.66
C THR A 103 3.37 -4.23 -15.52
N ARG A 104 2.53 -5.25 -15.57
CA ARG A 104 1.29 -5.24 -16.34
C ARG A 104 0.25 -4.36 -15.66
N TRP A 105 -0.05 -4.64 -14.40
CA TRP A 105 -1.06 -3.89 -13.66
C TRP A 105 -0.98 -4.06 -12.14
N VAL A 106 -1.57 -3.08 -11.46
CA VAL A 106 -1.86 -3.05 -10.04
C VAL A 106 -3.37 -2.97 -9.87
N ARG A 107 -3.94 -3.86 -9.06
CA ARG A 107 -5.32 -3.72 -8.60
C ARG A 107 -5.37 -3.36 -7.13
N ALA A 108 -6.32 -2.51 -6.76
CA ALA A 108 -6.55 -2.17 -5.37
C ALA A 108 -8.02 -2.23 -4.98
N THR A 109 -8.26 -2.62 -3.74
CA THR A 109 -9.56 -2.54 -3.09
C THR A 109 -9.38 -2.39 -1.58
N TYR A 110 -10.47 -2.39 -0.82
CA TYR A 110 -10.43 -2.43 0.63
C TYR A 110 -11.29 -3.59 1.14
N ALA A 111 -10.95 -4.09 2.33
CA ALA A 111 -11.70 -5.12 3.05
C ALA A 111 -12.04 -4.61 4.45
N THR A 112 -13.24 -4.90 4.92
CA THR A 112 -13.69 -4.56 6.28
C THR A 112 -13.96 -5.83 7.07
N THR A 113 -14.17 -5.69 8.38
CA THR A 113 -14.63 -6.82 9.22
C THR A 113 -15.99 -7.38 8.79
N SER A 114 -16.81 -6.58 8.11
CA SER A 114 -18.18 -6.91 7.68
C SER A 114 -18.29 -7.25 6.19
N SER A 115 -17.28 -6.94 5.38
CA SER A 115 -17.31 -7.08 3.92
C SER A 115 -16.06 -7.81 3.42
N PRO A 116 -16.19 -9.09 3.03
CA PRO A 116 -15.09 -9.85 2.44
C PRO A 116 -14.74 -9.33 1.05
N LEU A 117 -13.57 -9.73 0.55
CA LEU A 117 -13.13 -9.40 -0.82
C LEU A 117 -14.03 -10.06 -1.87
N ASP A 118 -14.28 -9.34 -2.96
CA ASP A 118 -14.96 -9.90 -4.14
C ASP A 118 -14.03 -10.91 -4.82
N PRO A 119 -14.46 -12.16 -5.12
CA PRO A 119 -13.69 -13.14 -5.89
C PRO A 119 -13.10 -12.60 -7.19
N ALA A 120 -13.80 -11.70 -7.89
CA ALA A 120 -13.32 -11.08 -9.13
C ALA A 120 -12.01 -10.29 -8.94
N PHE A 121 -11.71 -9.87 -7.71
CA PHE A 121 -10.46 -9.20 -7.37
C PHE A 121 -9.22 -10.05 -7.67
N LEU A 122 -9.32 -11.38 -7.48
CA LEU A 122 -8.22 -12.33 -7.66
C LEU A 122 -8.02 -12.80 -9.10
N ASP A 123 -8.90 -12.40 -10.01
CA ASP A 123 -8.84 -12.80 -11.42
C ASP A 123 -7.57 -12.23 -12.10
N HIS A 124 -7.07 -12.88 -13.15
CA HIS A 124 -5.93 -12.41 -13.95
C HIS A 124 -6.34 -11.60 -15.18
N ASN A 125 -7.64 -11.51 -15.47
CA ASN A 125 -8.17 -10.79 -16.63
C ASN A 125 -7.68 -9.33 -16.73
N GLU A 126 -7.40 -8.82 -17.93
CA GLU A 126 -6.96 -7.42 -18.09
C GLU A 126 -8.07 -6.42 -17.77
N HIS A 127 -9.34 -6.85 -17.84
CA HIS A 127 -10.48 -6.04 -17.46
C HIS A 127 -11.25 -6.72 -16.33
N VAL A 128 -11.40 -6.00 -15.21
CA VAL A 128 -12.31 -6.41 -14.14
C VAL A 128 -13.63 -5.71 -14.36
N THR A 129 -14.63 -6.46 -14.81
CA THR A 129 -16.01 -6.00 -14.74
C THR A 129 -16.47 -6.23 -13.31
N SER A 130 -16.49 -5.18 -12.49
CA SER A 130 -17.15 -5.27 -11.18
C SER A 130 -18.60 -5.67 -11.44
N THR A 131 -18.95 -6.92 -11.10
CA THR A 131 -20.28 -7.49 -11.39
C THR A 131 -21.38 -6.78 -10.63
N ARG A 132 -21.03 -5.96 -9.63
CA ARG A 132 -21.94 -5.19 -8.81
C ARG A 132 -21.52 -3.72 -8.77
N ARG A 133 -22.51 -2.83 -8.73
CA ARG A 133 -22.33 -1.42 -8.31
C ARG A 133 -22.03 -1.29 -6.80
N SER A 134 -21.86 -2.40 -6.08
CA SER A 134 -21.62 -2.43 -4.64
C SER A 134 -20.17 -2.12 -4.31
N SER A 135 -19.97 -1.34 -3.25
CA SER A 135 -18.69 -1.26 -2.54
C SER A 135 -18.36 -2.62 -1.90
N PRO A 136 -17.07 -2.97 -1.74
CA PRO A 136 -15.85 -2.25 -2.16
C PRO A 136 -15.62 -2.26 -3.68
N ARG A 137 -15.11 -1.16 -4.26
CA ARG A 137 -14.76 -1.14 -5.70
C ARG A 137 -13.39 -1.77 -5.95
N ILE A 138 -13.22 -2.36 -7.12
CA ILE A 138 -11.92 -2.83 -7.61
C ILE A 138 -11.36 -1.77 -8.57
N TYR A 139 -10.23 -1.19 -8.21
CA TYR A 139 -9.47 -0.30 -9.07
C TYR A 139 -8.43 -1.10 -9.81
N HIS A 140 -8.31 -0.90 -11.12
CA HIS A 140 -7.29 -1.51 -11.98
C HIS A 140 -6.46 -0.37 -12.57
N VAL A 141 -5.15 -0.41 -12.38
CA VAL A 141 -4.21 0.60 -12.86
C VAL A 141 -3.07 -0.09 -13.60
N ASP A 142 -2.70 0.43 -14.77
CA ASP A 142 -1.63 -0.08 -15.63
C ASP A 142 -0.70 1.08 -16.04
N THR A 143 0.29 0.78 -16.90
CA THR A 143 1.27 1.76 -17.39
C THR A 143 0.65 2.85 -18.27
N ASN A 144 -0.53 2.61 -18.84
CA ASN A 144 -1.20 3.53 -19.75
C ASN A 144 -2.18 4.48 -19.03
N ASN A 145 -2.63 4.12 -17.83
CA ASN A 145 -3.68 4.87 -17.12
C ASN A 145 -3.27 5.35 -15.71
N PHE A 146 -2.05 5.07 -15.27
CA PHE A 146 -1.61 5.54 -13.96
C PHE A 146 -1.50 7.07 -13.92
N ARG A 147 -1.61 7.61 -12.70
CA ARG A 147 -1.44 9.05 -12.45
C ARG A 147 -0.12 9.25 -11.72
N PRO A 148 0.76 10.15 -12.19
CA PRO A 148 2.00 10.50 -11.50
C PRO A 148 1.67 10.96 -10.07
N SER A 149 2.30 10.34 -9.08
CA SER A 149 1.85 10.48 -7.69
C SER A 149 2.94 10.34 -6.63
N LEU A 150 4.21 10.15 -7.05
CA LEU A 150 5.36 10.20 -6.16
C LEU A 150 5.77 11.65 -5.93
N THR A 151 6.03 12.00 -4.68
CA THR A 151 6.54 13.32 -4.31
C THR A 151 8.05 13.39 -4.49
N GLU A 152 8.58 14.60 -4.60
CA GLU A 152 10.03 14.82 -4.71
C GLU A 152 10.80 14.16 -3.56
N GLY A 153 10.34 14.33 -2.32
CA GLY A 153 10.99 13.74 -1.15
C GLY A 153 10.86 12.21 -1.09
N GLU A 154 9.86 11.60 -1.72
CA GLU A 154 9.79 10.14 -1.88
C GLU A 154 10.81 9.66 -2.90
N LEU A 155 10.88 10.34 -4.05
CA LEU A 155 11.87 10.03 -5.10
C LEU A 155 13.30 10.14 -4.58
N GLU A 156 13.64 11.18 -3.82
CA GLU A 156 14.96 11.32 -3.19
C GLU A 156 15.33 10.14 -2.28
N ARG A 157 14.36 9.65 -1.48
CA ARG A 157 14.58 8.49 -0.59
C ARG A 157 14.72 7.19 -1.38
N ILE A 158 13.91 7.01 -2.41
CA ILE A 158 14.01 5.86 -3.32
C ILE A 158 15.39 5.87 -4.00
N ASP A 159 15.81 7.01 -4.53
CA ASP A 159 17.13 7.18 -5.17
C ASP A 159 18.26 6.81 -4.21
N ASN A 160 18.19 7.26 -2.96
CA ASN A 160 19.18 6.92 -1.94
C ASN A 160 19.20 5.42 -1.62
N THR A 161 18.04 4.77 -1.57
CA THR A 161 17.92 3.32 -1.37
C THR A 161 18.54 2.56 -2.54
N ILE A 162 18.25 2.98 -3.77
CA ILE A 162 18.81 2.38 -4.99
C ILE A 162 20.33 2.52 -5.01
N ARG A 163 20.88 3.71 -4.70
CA ARG A 163 22.34 3.96 -4.65
C ARG A 163 23.07 3.07 -3.65
N GLN A 164 22.42 2.66 -2.57
CA GLN A 164 23.01 1.75 -1.57
C GLN A 164 23.02 0.29 -2.03
N SER A 165 22.21 -0.04 -3.04
CA SER A 165 22.15 -1.38 -3.59
C SER A 165 23.20 -1.60 -4.68
N ARG A 166 23.86 -2.77 -4.64
CA ARG A 166 24.79 -3.21 -5.69
C ARG A 166 24.10 -3.73 -6.95
N SER A 167 22.80 -4.00 -6.87
CA SER A 167 22.03 -4.72 -7.89
C SER A 167 21.07 -3.84 -8.69
N TRP A 168 21.02 -2.54 -8.39
CA TRP A 168 20.03 -1.62 -8.95
C TRP A 168 20.73 -0.37 -9.47
N THR A 169 20.32 0.08 -10.66
CA THR A 169 20.79 1.31 -11.29
C THR A 169 19.70 2.37 -11.17
N LEU A 170 20.09 3.62 -10.96
CA LEU A 170 19.14 4.73 -10.93
C LEU A 170 18.39 4.86 -12.27
N PRO A 171 17.06 4.92 -12.25
CA PRO A 171 16.28 5.20 -13.45
C PRO A 171 16.60 6.58 -14.04
N PRO A 172 16.43 6.78 -15.36
CA PRO A 172 16.68 8.06 -16.01
C PRO A 172 15.80 9.20 -15.45
N ARG A 173 16.28 10.44 -15.60
CA ARG A 173 15.52 11.64 -15.18
C ARG A 173 14.18 11.78 -15.90
N SER A 174 14.06 11.29 -17.15
CA SER A 174 12.79 11.29 -17.88
C SER A 174 11.72 10.48 -17.14
N VAL A 175 12.03 9.23 -16.78
CA VAL A 175 11.15 8.35 -16.00
C VAL A 175 10.83 8.97 -14.65
N ARG A 176 11.82 9.58 -13.99
CA ARG A 176 11.60 10.29 -12.71
C ARG A 176 10.54 11.38 -12.83
N ASN A 177 10.55 12.13 -13.93
CA ASN A 177 9.58 13.19 -14.18
C ASN A 177 8.20 12.63 -14.55
N GLU A 178 8.13 11.48 -15.22
CA GLU A 178 6.85 10.80 -15.54
C GLU A 178 6.10 10.35 -14.29
N VAL A 179 6.79 9.95 -13.23
CA VAL A 179 6.14 9.43 -12.01
C VAL A 179 5.93 10.49 -10.93
N LYS A 180 6.56 11.66 -11.10
CA LYS A 180 6.49 12.78 -10.17
C LYS A 180 5.11 13.45 -10.22
N GLY A 181 4.39 13.39 -9.11
CA GLY A 181 3.09 14.05 -8.94
C GLY A 181 3.21 15.44 -8.32
N SER A 182 2.25 16.31 -8.64
CA SER A 182 2.26 17.72 -8.19
C SER A 182 2.01 17.90 -6.69
N ASN A 183 1.44 16.90 -6.01
CA ASN A 183 1.33 16.79 -4.55
C ASN A 183 1.00 15.33 -4.22
N GLY A 184 1.58 14.77 -3.14
CA GLY A 184 1.17 13.46 -2.61
C GLY A 184 -0.32 13.41 -2.26
N LEU A 185 -0.85 12.22 -1.95
CA LEU A 185 -2.26 11.90 -1.58
C LEU A 185 -3.18 13.12 -1.43
N PRO A 186 -4.32 13.21 -2.16
CA PRO A 186 -5.15 14.41 -2.24
C PRO A 186 -5.23 15.17 -0.91
N LYS A 187 -4.49 16.28 -0.80
CA LYS A 187 -4.52 17.13 0.39
C LYS A 187 -5.80 17.97 0.31
N GLY A 188 -6.81 17.56 1.06
CA GLY A 188 -8.11 18.22 1.14
C GLY A 188 -9.11 17.37 1.92
N ASN A 189 -10.30 17.91 2.18
CA ASN A 189 -11.40 17.38 3.01
C ASN A 189 -11.94 15.96 2.63
N THR A 190 -11.24 15.22 1.77
CA THR A 190 -11.62 13.93 1.17
C THR A 190 -10.91 12.73 1.79
N VAL A 191 -9.95 12.94 2.69
CA VAL A 191 -9.36 11.87 3.51
C VAL A 191 -10.02 11.96 4.90
N PRO A 192 -10.73 10.91 5.38
CA PRO A 192 -11.39 10.93 6.67
C PRO A 192 -10.42 11.39 7.75
N ARG A 193 -10.94 12.10 8.75
CA ARG A 193 -10.15 12.46 9.96
C ARG A 193 -9.36 11.26 10.49
N LEU A 194 -9.93 10.06 10.43
CA LEU A 194 -9.31 8.79 10.85
C LEU A 194 -7.98 8.48 10.12
N PHE A 195 -7.86 8.81 8.83
CA PHE A 195 -6.65 8.59 8.05
C PHE A 195 -5.73 9.80 7.97
N ALA A 196 -6.26 10.99 8.26
CA ALA A 196 -5.47 12.20 8.43
C ALA A 196 -4.69 12.20 9.75
N GLN A 197 -5.10 11.38 10.73
CA GLN A 197 -4.41 11.20 11.99
C GLN A 197 -3.04 10.52 11.79
N LYS A 198 -2.08 10.98 12.60
CA LYS A 198 -0.85 10.21 12.80
C LYS A 198 -1.24 8.90 13.49
N PRO A 199 -0.70 7.74 13.07
CA PRO A 199 -0.87 6.52 13.85
C PRO A 199 -0.44 6.81 15.29
N PRO A 200 -1.21 6.37 16.29
CA PRO A 200 -0.74 6.43 17.66
C PRO A 200 0.58 5.68 17.78
N ASP A 201 1.48 6.16 18.64
CA ASP A 201 2.66 5.40 18.97
C ASP A 201 2.22 4.15 19.73
N GLU A 202 2.23 3.00 19.05
CA GLU A 202 1.93 1.69 19.59
C GLU A 202 3.23 0.93 19.83
N CYS A 203 3.36 0.38 21.03
CA CYS A 203 4.51 -0.38 21.44
C CYS A 203 4.50 -1.77 20.78
N ALA A 204 5.43 -2.04 19.87
CA ALA A 204 5.51 -3.29 19.11
C ALA A 204 5.64 -4.56 19.98
N CYS A 205 6.02 -4.41 21.26
CA CYS A 205 6.14 -5.51 22.20
C CYS A 205 4.83 -5.82 22.95
N CYS A 206 4.06 -4.81 23.34
CA CYS A 206 2.91 -5.01 24.25
C CYS A 206 1.59 -4.43 23.74
N GLY A 207 1.58 -3.83 22.54
CA GLY A 207 0.40 -3.25 21.89
C GLY A 207 -0.19 -2.03 22.60
N LYS A 208 0.46 -1.52 23.67
CA LYS A 208 -0.03 -0.32 24.36
C LYS A 208 0.26 0.91 23.52
N VAL A 209 -0.75 1.74 23.36
CA VAL A 209 -0.65 3.11 22.82
C VAL A 209 -0.23 4.06 23.95
N ARG A 210 0.65 5.02 23.66
CA ARG A 210 0.96 6.14 24.57
C ARG A 210 0.85 7.47 23.85
N ASP A 211 0.47 8.50 24.60
CA ASP A 211 0.47 9.90 24.12
C ASP A 211 1.88 10.51 24.11
N GLU A 212 2.82 9.91 24.86
CA GLU A 212 4.23 10.32 24.89
C GLU A 212 5.02 9.72 23.71
N PRO A 213 5.98 10.46 23.13
CA PRO A 213 6.83 9.95 22.05
C PRO A 213 7.57 8.67 22.46
N MET A 214 7.35 7.58 21.74
CA MET A 214 8.01 6.31 22.03
C MET A 214 9.42 6.26 21.43
N ARG A 215 10.28 5.43 22.03
CA ARG A 215 11.61 5.16 21.47
C ARG A 215 11.45 4.32 20.21
N GLN A 216 12.10 4.73 19.15
CA GLN A 216 12.11 4.06 17.85
C GLN A 216 13.33 3.14 17.74
N CYS A 217 13.17 1.98 17.10
CA CYS A 217 14.28 1.07 16.82
C CYS A 217 15.41 1.80 16.10
N SER A 218 16.65 1.68 16.57
CA SER A 218 17.81 2.32 15.94
C SER A 218 18.06 1.80 14.54
N ASP A 219 17.75 0.54 14.30
CA ASP A 219 18.15 -0.18 13.09
C ASP A 219 17.07 -0.10 12.02
N CYS A 220 15.86 -0.59 12.31
CA CYS A 220 14.81 -0.61 11.30
C CYS A 220 13.96 0.65 11.25
N LYS A 221 14.03 1.54 12.26
CA LYS A 221 13.23 2.78 12.35
C LYS A 221 11.70 2.61 12.27
N LEU A 222 11.16 1.42 12.05
CA LEU A 222 9.72 1.21 11.83
C LEU A 222 8.94 0.94 13.12
N VAL A 223 9.58 0.30 14.09
CA VAL A 223 8.92 -0.16 15.32
C VAL A 223 9.29 0.70 16.53
N ARG A 224 8.31 0.89 17.42
CA ARG A 224 8.43 1.72 18.63
C ARG A 224 8.24 0.88 19.89
N TYR A 225 8.90 1.31 20.97
CA TYR A 225 8.94 0.57 22.23
C TYR A 225 8.69 1.47 23.44
N CYS A 226 8.01 0.88 24.41
CA CYS A 226 7.69 1.46 25.71
C CYS A 226 8.94 1.70 26.58
N SER A 227 9.99 0.90 26.39
CA SER A 227 11.18 0.88 27.23
C SER A 227 12.45 0.53 26.44
N ARG A 228 13.60 0.68 27.10
CA ARG A 228 14.95 0.62 26.52
C ARG A 228 15.39 -0.79 26.05
N ARG A 229 14.61 -1.84 26.30
CA ARG A 229 15.01 -3.23 26.02
C ARG A 229 13.98 -3.93 25.15
N TRP A 230 14.46 -4.37 23.98
CA TRP A 230 13.90 -5.52 23.29
C TRP A 230 14.34 -6.75 24.09
N SER A 231 13.44 -7.34 24.86
CA SER A 231 13.67 -8.65 25.48
C SER A 231 12.47 -9.50 25.16
N VAL A 232 12.67 -10.45 24.26
CA VAL A 232 11.76 -11.57 24.05
C VAL A 232 11.81 -12.38 25.35
N SER A 233 10.70 -12.43 26.06
CA SER A 233 10.45 -13.43 27.11
C SER A 233 9.74 -14.62 26.51
#